data_AF-A0A8X6VCR0-F1
#
_entry.id   AF-A0A8X6VCR0-F1
#
_cell.length_a   1.000
_cell.length_b   1.000
_cell.length_c   1.000
_cell.angle_alpha   90.00
_cell.angle_beta   90.00
_cell.angle_gamma   90.00
#
_symmetry.space_group_name_H-M   'P 1'
#
loop_
_entity.id
_entity.type
_entity.pdbx_description
1 polymer ?
#
loop_
_entity_poly.entity_id
_entity_poly.type
_entity_poly.pdbx_seq_one_letter_code
_entity_poly.pdbx_strand_id
1 'polypeptide(L)'
;MEVAGALSIFQRSQSLYNVRYTKYLGDGDSKAFTSIVENKVYGDHCSVEKLECIGHVMKRMGTRLRRLKTKMRGQKLSDGKPLCGRNRLTEAEIDRLQAYYGLPIRRNLSSVKDMQQAIWAIFLHKLSTDEKPQHGFCPSDSDTWCKFKKKQNCLGRLIITKIVYLWMLWRPCDLFLGI
;
A
#
# COMPACT_ATOMS: atom_id res chain seq x y z
N MET A 1 13.67 30.41 -7.91
CA MET A 1 14.18 29.79 -9.16
C MET A 1 13.25 28.71 -9.70
N GLU A 2 12.78 27.75 -8.88
CA GLU A 2 11.91 26.66 -9.35
C GLU A 2 10.57 27.11 -9.95
N VAL A 3 9.90 28.10 -9.34
CA VAL A 3 8.61 28.63 -9.81
C VAL A 3 8.71 29.24 -11.22
N ALA A 4 9.69 30.11 -11.42
CA ALA A 4 9.93 30.76 -12.71
C ALA A 4 10.32 29.74 -13.80
N GLY A 5 11.11 28.72 -13.44
CA GLY A 5 11.46 27.63 -14.34
C GLY A 5 10.24 26.83 -14.80
N ALA A 6 9.36 26.44 -13.86
CA ALA A 6 8.14 25.71 -14.16
C ALA A 6 7.19 26.50 -15.08
N LEU A 7 6.97 27.79 -14.79
CA LEU A 7 6.19 28.68 -15.65
C LEU A 7 6.77 28.76 -17.07
N SER A 8 8.08 28.98 -17.18
CA SER A 8 8.77 29.04 -18.47
C SER A 8 8.64 27.74 -19.27
N ILE A 9 8.64 26.58 -18.62
CA ILE A 9 8.43 25.28 -19.27
C ILE A 9 7.01 25.14 -19.80
N PHE A 10 6.00 25.58 -19.05
CA PHE A 10 4.61 25.52 -19.49
C PHE A 10 4.35 26.49 -20.65
N GLN A 11 4.81 27.75 -20.53
CA GLN A 11 4.64 28.77 -21.56
C GLN A 11 5.31 28.38 -22.88
N ARG A 12 6.57 27.91 -22.82
CA ARG A 12 7.31 27.52 -24.04
C ARG A 12 6.71 26.33 -24.76
N SER A 13 5.98 25.46 -24.04
CA SER A 13 5.44 24.22 -24.63
C SER A 13 4.44 24.52 -25.75
N GLN A 14 3.64 25.57 -25.57
CA GLN A 14 2.68 26.01 -26.56
C GLN A 14 3.36 26.74 -27.72
N SER A 15 4.33 27.62 -27.45
CA SER A 15 4.98 28.40 -28.51
C SER A 15 5.93 27.58 -29.39
N LEU A 16 6.70 26.66 -28.80
CA LEU A 16 7.70 25.88 -29.52
C LEU A 16 7.15 24.59 -30.13
N TYR A 17 6.19 23.95 -29.46
CA TYR A 17 5.74 22.61 -29.83
C TYR A 17 4.23 22.51 -30.05
N ASN A 18 3.47 23.59 -29.83
CA ASN A 18 2.01 23.61 -29.90
C ASN A 18 1.35 22.51 -29.04
N VAL A 19 1.92 22.23 -27.86
CA VAL A 19 1.38 21.25 -26.91
C VAL A 19 0.93 21.92 -25.61
N ARG A 20 0.09 21.22 -24.84
CA ARG A 20 -0.38 21.66 -23.52
C ARG A 20 -0.21 20.54 -22.50
N TYR A 21 0.41 20.84 -21.37
CA TYR A 21 0.49 19.92 -20.25
C TYR A 21 -0.80 19.96 -19.42
N THR A 22 -1.52 18.85 -19.36
CA THR A 22 -2.76 18.73 -18.58
C THR A 22 -2.54 18.20 -17.17
N LYS A 23 -1.36 17.61 -16.91
CA LYS A 23 -1.01 16.95 -15.65
C LYS A 23 0.33 17.47 -15.14
N TYR A 24 0.38 17.80 -13.86
CA TYR A 24 1.59 18.25 -13.16
C TYR A 24 1.93 17.25 -12.05
N LEU A 25 3.06 16.55 -12.18
CA LEU A 25 3.59 15.70 -11.12
C LEU A 25 4.59 16.50 -10.29
N GLY A 26 4.30 16.69 -9.01
CA GLY A 26 5.19 17.41 -8.10
C GLY A 26 5.08 16.94 -6.67
N ASP A 27 5.95 17.47 -5.82
CA ASP A 27 5.86 17.27 -4.38
C ASP A 27 4.61 17.99 -3.80
N GLY A 28 4.26 17.68 -2.56
CA GLY A 28 3.26 18.45 -1.79
C GLY A 28 3.59 19.94 -1.77
N ASP A 29 2.63 20.82 -1.49
CA ASP A 29 2.80 22.30 -1.43
C ASP A 29 3.83 22.89 -2.42
N SER A 30 3.60 22.62 -3.71
CA SER A 30 4.43 23.19 -4.77
C SER A 30 3.94 24.59 -5.10
N LYS A 31 4.69 25.62 -4.68
CA LYS A 31 4.50 27.00 -5.13
C LYS A 31 4.53 27.13 -6.66
N ALA A 32 5.24 26.21 -7.33
CA ALA A 32 5.28 26.16 -8.78
C ALA A 32 3.93 25.76 -9.39
N PHE A 33 3.22 24.79 -8.79
CA PHE A 33 1.87 24.43 -9.25
C PHE A 33 0.89 25.60 -9.05
N THR A 34 0.88 26.22 -7.87
CA THR A 34 0.04 27.38 -7.58
C THR A 34 0.26 28.48 -8.61
N SER A 35 1.53 28.79 -8.91
CA SER A 35 1.88 29.81 -9.89
C SER A 35 1.40 29.45 -11.31
N ILE A 36 1.50 28.19 -11.75
CA ILE A 36 0.97 27.74 -13.04
C ILE A 36 -0.54 27.96 -13.13
N VAL A 37 -1.27 27.64 -12.06
CA VAL A 37 -2.73 27.81 -11.99
C VAL A 37 -3.11 29.29 -12.00
N GLU A 38 -2.43 30.12 -11.20
CA GLU A 38 -2.68 31.57 -11.13
C GLU A 38 -2.39 32.29 -12.45
N ASN A 39 -1.32 31.90 -13.15
CA ASN A 39 -0.94 32.52 -14.42
C ASN A 39 -1.77 32.03 -15.62
N LYS A 40 -2.69 31.08 -15.42
CA LYS A 40 -3.58 30.53 -16.47
C LYS A 40 -2.84 30.29 -17.78
N VAL A 41 -1.74 29.52 -17.73
CA VAL A 41 -0.76 29.42 -18.84
C VAL A 41 -1.38 28.98 -20.17
N TYR A 42 -2.51 28.28 -20.13
CA TYR A 42 -3.26 27.83 -21.31
C TYR A 42 -4.68 28.43 -21.41
N GLY A 43 -4.97 29.50 -20.67
CA GLY A 43 -6.29 30.13 -20.58
C GLY A 43 -7.30 29.37 -19.70
N ASP A 44 -8.55 29.85 -19.70
CA ASP A 44 -9.63 29.32 -18.83
C ASP A 44 -10.15 27.94 -19.26
N HIS A 45 -9.87 27.52 -20.50
CA HIS A 45 -10.39 26.26 -21.05
C HIS A 45 -9.51 25.04 -20.75
N CYS A 46 -8.32 25.23 -20.16
CA CYS A 46 -7.37 24.14 -19.92
C CYS A 46 -6.77 24.23 -18.51
N SER A 47 -7.36 23.48 -17.58
CA SER A 47 -6.84 23.34 -16.22
C SER A 47 -5.77 22.26 -16.13
N VAL A 48 -4.77 22.49 -15.27
CA VAL A 48 -3.70 21.52 -15.00
C VAL A 48 -4.04 20.76 -13.73
N GLU A 49 -4.17 19.44 -13.84
CA GLU A 49 -4.42 18.56 -12.71
C GLU A 49 -3.12 18.27 -11.96
N LYS A 50 -3.10 18.49 -10.64
CA LYS A 50 -1.96 18.11 -9.79
C LYS A 50 -2.03 16.61 -9.48
N LEU A 51 -0.98 15.90 -9.85
CA LEU A 51 -0.74 14.52 -9.44
C LEU A 51 0.21 14.48 -8.25
N GLU A 52 -0.05 13.55 -7.33
CA GLU A 52 0.77 13.31 -6.15
C GLU A 52 1.61 12.06 -6.36
N CYS A 53 2.91 12.13 -6.05
CA CYS A 53 3.78 10.97 -6.18
C CYS A 53 3.58 9.99 -5.01
N ILE A 54 3.73 8.69 -5.28
CA ILE A 54 3.63 7.62 -4.27
C ILE A 54 4.61 7.89 -3.11
N GLY A 55 5.81 8.39 -3.43
CA GLY A 55 6.81 8.76 -2.43
C GLY A 55 6.31 9.84 -1.46
N HIS A 56 5.60 10.86 -1.97
CA HIS A 56 5.02 11.91 -1.14
C HIS A 56 3.91 11.35 -0.24
N VAL A 57 3.04 10.51 -0.79
CA VAL A 57 1.98 9.84 -0.04
C VAL A 57 2.55 9.01 1.13
N MET A 58 3.63 8.25 0.87
CA MET A 58 4.35 7.50 1.91
C MET A 58 4.97 8.43 2.97
N LYS A 59 5.61 9.52 2.55
CA LYS A 59 6.20 10.52 3.46
C LYS A 59 5.14 11.14 4.38
N ARG A 60 3.97 11.48 3.83
CA ARG A 60 2.84 12.05 4.57
C ARG A 60 2.39 11.15 5.73
N MET A 61 2.29 9.84 5.49
CA MET A 61 1.96 8.87 6.54
C MET A 61 3.01 8.87 7.65
N GLY A 62 4.29 8.78 7.29
CA GLY A 62 5.38 8.81 8.27
C GLY A 62 5.41 10.09 9.10
N THR A 63 5.24 11.24 8.47
CA THR A 63 5.17 12.53 9.16
C THR A 63 4.00 12.57 10.15
N ARG A 64 2.82 12.05 9.78
CA ARG A 64 1.67 11.97 10.71
C ARG A 64 1.95 11.06 11.90
N LEU A 65 2.57 9.90 11.69
CA LEU A 65 2.95 8.99 12.78
C LEU A 65 4.00 9.59 13.70
N ARG A 66 5.01 10.29 13.15
CA ARG A 66 6.02 11.01 13.94
C ARG A 66 5.41 12.15 14.75
N ARG A 67 4.48 12.92 14.17
CA ARG A 67 3.72 13.95 14.89
C ARG A 67 2.89 13.35 16.04
N LEU A 68 2.20 12.23 15.80
CA LEU A 68 1.46 11.51 16.83
C LEU A 68 2.39 11.06 17.97
N LYS A 69 3.55 10.49 17.61
CA LYS A 69 4.59 10.07 18.55
C LYS A 69 5.06 11.22 19.44
N THR A 70 5.30 12.39 18.87
CA THR A 70 5.66 13.60 19.63
C THR A 70 4.51 14.07 20.52
N LYS A 71 3.27 14.09 20.01
CA LYS A 71 2.08 14.52 20.76
C LYS A 71 1.79 13.63 21.98
N MET A 72 2.03 12.32 21.86
CA MET A 72 1.79 11.34 22.92
C MET A 72 2.99 11.13 23.85
N ARG A 73 4.05 11.94 23.72
CA ARG A 73 5.23 11.83 24.58
C ARG A 73 4.84 12.09 26.04
N GLY A 74 5.25 11.19 26.95
CA GLY A 74 4.93 11.26 28.38
C GLY A 74 3.55 10.70 28.74
N GLN A 75 2.67 10.47 27.77
CA GLN A 75 1.39 9.81 28.02
C GLN A 75 1.56 8.29 28.00
N LYS A 76 0.84 7.62 28.90
CA LYS A 76 0.75 6.17 28.97
C LYS A 76 -0.52 5.71 28.25
N LEU A 77 -0.40 4.60 27.54
CA LEU A 77 -1.55 3.90 26.97
C LEU A 77 -2.31 3.17 28.10
N SER A 78 -3.42 2.50 27.75
CA SER A 78 -4.24 1.72 28.70
C SER A 78 -3.45 0.64 29.45
N ASP A 79 -2.32 0.19 28.90
CA ASP A 79 -1.41 -0.79 29.48
C ASP A 79 -0.35 -0.17 30.42
N GLY A 80 -0.45 1.13 30.72
CA GLY A 80 0.49 1.85 31.58
C GLY A 80 1.86 2.11 30.96
N LYS A 81 2.06 1.79 29.68
CA LYS A 81 3.33 1.93 28.97
C LYS A 81 3.27 3.05 27.92
N PRO A 82 4.42 3.65 27.56
CA PRO A 82 4.45 4.68 26.53
C PRO A 82 4.11 4.12 25.14
N LEU A 83 3.76 5.00 24.20
CA LEU A 83 3.55 4.65 22.79
C LEU A 83 4.83 4.14 22.10
N CYS A 84 5.98 4.58 22.57
CA CYS A 84 7.30 4.25 22.04
C CYS A 84 7.94 3.10 22.83
N GLY A 85 8.93 2.44 22.26
CA GLY A 85 9.76 1.44 22.95
C GLY A 85 9.84 0.12 22.20
N ARG A 86 10.41 -0.90 22.86
CA ARG A 86 10.57 -2.24 22.28
C ARG A 86 9.20 -2.80 21.90
N ASN A 87 9.09 -3.32 20.68
CA ASN A 87 7.85 -3.86 20.10
C ASN A 87 6.68 -2.85 20.04
N ARG A 88 6.98 -1.55 19.95
CA ARG A 88 5.97 -0.49 19.78
C ARG A 88 6.32 0.42 18.59
N LEU A 89 5.71 1.61 18.54
CA LEU A 89 5.91 2.58 17.48
C LEU A 89 7.32 3.22 17.59
N THR A 90 8.30 2.55 17.01
CA THR A 90 9.69 3.05 16.86
C THR A 90 9.85 3.77 15.52
N GLU A 91 10.94 4.53 15.33
CA GLU A 91 11.24 5.14 14.02
C GLU A 91 11.34 4.09 12.91
N ALA A 92 12.04 2.99 13.18
CA ALA A 92 12.17 1.88 12.24
C ALA A 92 10.80 1.25 11.90
N GLU A 93 9.88 1.16 12.88
CA GLU A 93 8.52 0.66 12.60
C GLU A 93 7.71 1.66 11.77
N ILE A 94 7.87 2.97 12.00
CA ILE A 94 7.28 4.01 11.14
C ILE A 94 7.79 3.87 9.71
N ASP A 95 9.10 3.71 9.51
CA ASP A 95 9.69 3.54 8.18
C ASP A 95 9.17 2.28 7.48
N ARG A 96 9.03 1.16 8.21
CA ARG A 96 8.39 -0.05 7.68
C ARG A 96 6.94 0.19 7.29
N LEU A 97 6.15 0.87 8.12
CA LEU A 97 4.75 1.19 7.81
C LEU A 97 4.65 2.07 6.56
N GLN A 98 5.56 3.04 6.38
CA GLN A 98 5.63 3.84 5.16
C GLN A 98 5.92 2.96 3.94
N ALA A 99 6.93 2.08 4.03
CA ALA A 99 7.29 1.15 2.96
C ALA A 99 6.12 0.23 2.60
N TYR A 100 5.47 -0.35 3.62
CA TYR A 100 4.30 -1.20 3.43
C TYR A 100 3.14 -0.45 2.79
N TYR A 101 2.85 0.78 3.20
CA TYR A 101 1.77 1.56 2.60
C TYR A 101 1.97 1.83 1.10
N GLY A 102 3.21 2.13 0.68
CA GLY A 102 3.51 2.39 -0.72
C GLY A 102 3.58 1.15 -1.61
N LEU A 103 3.74 -0.04 -1.04
CA LEU A 103 3.93 -1.27 -1.81
C LEU A 103 2.65 -1.75 -2.54
N PRO A 104 1.46 -1.80 -1.91
CA PRO A 104 0.19 -2.06 -2.59
C PRO A 104 -0.09 -1.10 -3.73
N ILE A 105 0.21 0.19 -3.54
CA ILE A 105 -0.02 1.23 -4.56
C ILE A 105 0.80 0.91 -5.81
N ARG A 106 2.08 0.54 -5.64
CA ARG A 106 2.95 0.16 -6.77
C ARG A 106 2.55 -1.15 -7.44
N ARG A 107 2.00 -2.11 -6.68
CA ARG A 107 1.65 -3.45 -7.19
C ARG A 107 0.28 -3.52 -7.87
N ASN A 108 -0.62 -2.60 -7.58
CA ASN A 108 -2.02 -2.63 -8.05
C ASN A 108 -2.35 -1.37 -8.87
N LEU A 109 -1.59 -1.11 -9.93
CA LEU A 109 -1.78 0.09 -10.76
C LEU A 109 -3.04 0.03 -11.64
N SER A 110 -3.51 -1.17 -11.96
CA SER A 110 -4.66 -1.41 -12.84
C SER A 110 -6.01 -1.41 -12.13
N SER A 111 -6.05 -1.51 -10.79
CA SER A 111 -7.28 -1.69 -10.03
C SER A 111 -7.24 -0.96 -8.69
N VAL A 112 -8.05 0.09 -8.58
CA VAL A 112 -8.20 0.88 -7.34
C VAL A 112 -8.78 0.02 -6.22
N LYS A 113 -9.70 -0.89 -6.55
CA LYS A 113 -10.32 -1.80 -5.57
C LYS A 113 -9.28 -2.74 -4.96
N ASP A 114 -8.45 -3.37 -5.79
CA ASP A 114 -7.42 -4.31 -5.31
C ASP A 114 -6.33 -3.57 -4.53
N MET A 115 -5.97 -2.36 -4.98
CA MET A 115 -5.09 -1.48 -4.23
C MET A 115 -5.63 -1.18 -2.83
N GLN A 116 -6.90 -0.77 -2.74
CA GLN A 116 -7.55 -0.46 -1.47
C GLN A 116 -7.58 -1.70 -0.56
N GLN A 117 -7.95 -2.86 -1.09
CA GLN A 117 -7.98 -4.10 -0.34
C GLN A 117 -6.58 -4.50 0.18
N ALA A 118 -5.55 -4.35 -0.65
CA ALA A 118 -4.17 -4.64 -0.26
C ALA A 118 -3.62 -3.64 0.78
N ILE A 119 -4.03 -2.36 0.74
CA ILE A 119 -3.72 -1.39 1.80
C ILE A 119 -4.39 -1.81 3.12
N TRP A 120 -5.68 -2.15 3.09
CA TRP A 120 -6.40 -2.62 4.27
C TRP A 120 -5.80 -3.91 4.83
N ALA A 121 -5.32 -4.81 3.98
CA ALA A 121 -4.66 -6.04 4.41
C ALA A 121 -3.47 -5.77 5.34
N ILE A 122 -2.68 -4.73 5.07
CA ILE A 122 -1.55 -4.35 5.93
C ILE A 122 -2.04 -3.82 7.28
N PHE A 123 -3.05 -2.94 7.26
CA PHE A 123 -3.61 -2.37 8.48
C PHE A 123 -4.21 -3.45 9.39
N LEU A 124 -5.06 -4.32 8.84
CA LEU A 124 -5.68 -5.42 9.57
C LEU A 124 -4.62 -6.42 10.06
N HIS A 125 -3.61 -6.73 9.26
CA HIS A 125 -2.51 -7.59 9.68
C HIS A 125 -1.75 -7.02 10.89
N LYS A 126 -1.56 -5.70 10.95
CA LYS A 126 -0.90 -5.03 12.08
C LYS A 126 -1.79 -4.91 13.31
N LEU A 127 -3.12 -4.86 13.12
CA LEU A 127 -4.11 -4.85 14.20
C LEU A 127 -4.40 -6.25 14.76
N SER A 128 -4.09 -7.29 13.98
CA SER A 128 -4.34 -8.70 14.31
C SER A 128 -3.66 -9.13 15.61
N THR A 129 -4.38 -9.86 16.45
CA THR A 129 -3.83 -10.57 17.62
C THR A 129 -4.13 -12.07 17.49
N ASP A 130 -3.57 -12.89 18.38
CA ASP A 130 -3.82 -14.33 18.40
C ASP A 130 -5.29 -14.64 18.76
N GLU A 131 -5.91 -13.82 19.62
CA GLU A 131 -7.32 -13.96 20.02
C GLU A 131 -8.28 -13.43 18.94
N LYS A 132 -7.85 -12.42 18.17
CA LYS A 132 -8.65 -11.77 17.12
C LYS A 132 -7.84 -11.72 15.82
N PRO A 133 -7.75 -12.83 15.08
CA PRO A 133 -6.98 -12.90 13.85
C PRO A 133 -7.68 -12.10 12.73
N GLN A 134 -6.98 -11.12 12.14
CA GLN A 134 -7.51 -10.23 11.10
C GLN A 134 -6.74 -10.37 9.78
N HIS A 135 -6.69 -11.60 9.26
CA HIS A 135 -5.96 -11.94 8.03
C HIS A 135 -6.85 -12.07 6.78
N GLY A 136 -8.08 -11.54 6.83
CA GLY A 136 -9.09 -11.72 5.77
C GLY A 136 -8.67 -11.18 4.40
N PHE A 137 -8.08 -9.99 4.34
CA PHE A 137 -7.59 -9.39 3.09
C PHE A 137 -6.16 -9.76 2.73
N CYS A 138 -5.49 -10.58 3.54
CA CYS A 138 -4.16 -11.06 3.19
C CYS A 138 -4.24 -11.94 1.92
N PRO A 139 -3.25 -11.84 1.02
CA PRO A 139 -3.19 -12.71 -0.15
C PRO A 139 -3.24 -14.19 0.27
N SER A 140 -3.94 -15.02 -0.50
CA SER A 140 -4.12 -16.46 -0.22
C SER A 140 -3.29 -17.36 -1.12
N ASP A 141 -2.49 -16.77 -2.01
CA ASP A 141 -1.52 -17.43 -2.86
C ASP A 141 -0.43 -18.14 -2.04
N SER A 142 0.26 -19.09 -2.68
CA SER A 142 1.35 -19.85 -2.03
C SER A 142 2.53 -18.97 -1.62
N ASP A 143 2.74 -17.83 -2.29
CA ASP A 143 3.80 -16.88 -1.96
C ASP A 143 3.34 -15.72 -1.07
N THR A 144 2.17 -15.85 -0.44
CA THR A 144 1.62 -14.80 0.43
C THR A 144 2.58 -14.41 1.53
N TRP A 145 2.92 -13.12 1.65
CA TRP A 145 3.77 -12.64 2.74
C TRP A 145 3.16 -12.87 4.15
N CYS A 146 1.86 -13.19 4.23
CA CYS A 146 1.17 -13.46 5.48
C CYS A 146 1.52 -14.87 5.99
N LYS A 147 2.35 -14.93 7.04
CA LYS A 147 2.74 -16.20 7.69
C LYS A 147 1.56 -17.04 8.18
N PHE A 148 0.50 -16.39 8.67
CA PHE A 148 -0.72 -17.08 9.10
C PHE A 148 -1.40 -17.80 7.94
N LYS A 149 -1.60 -17.12 6.80
CA LYS A 149 -2.13 -17.73 5.57
C LYS A 149 -1.22 -18.82 5.01
N LYS A 150 0.12 -18.63 5.03
CA LYS A 150 1.07 -19.69 4.65
C LYS A 150 0.85 -20.97 5.46
N LYS A 151 0.72 -20.85 6.79
CA LYS A 151 0.46 -22.01 7.67
C LYS A 151 -0.90 -22.65 7.39
N GLN A 152 -1.96 -21.86 7.19
CA GLN A 152 -3.29 -22.38 6.83
C GLN A 152 -3.25 -23.15 5.50
N ASN A 153 -2.57 -22.61 4.49
CA ASN A 153 -2.43 -23.26 3.19
C ASN A 153 -1.65 -24.58 3.28
N CYS A 154 -0.59 -24.64 4.09
CA CYS A 154 0.13 -25.89 4.36
C CYS A 154 -0.76 -26.94 5.06
N LEU A 155 -1.52 -26.54 6.07
CA LEU A 155 -2.44 -27.44 6.80
C LEU A 155 -3.55 -27.96 5.89
N GLY A 156 -4.18 -27.09 5.09
CA GLY A 156 -5.19 -27.50 4.11
C GLY A 156 -4.63 -28.49 3.09
N ARG A 157 -3.40 -28.27 2.61
CA ARG A 157 -2.71 -29.21 1.70
C ARG A 157 -2.42 -30.56 2.35
N LEU A 158 -2.02 -30.58 3.62
CA LEU A 158 -1.83 -31.81 4.41
C LEU A 158 -3.12 -32.58 4.65
N ILE A 159 -4.24 -31.89 4.87
CA ILE A 159 -5.56 -32.53 5.02
C ILE A 159 -6.01 -33.13 3.69
N ILE A 160 -5.92 -32.37 2.59
CA ILE A 160 -6.26 -32.88 1.25
C ILE A 160 -5.37 -34.06 0.88
N THR A 161 -4.06 -33.99 1.09
CA THR A 161 -3.18 -35.14 0.82
C THR A 161 -3.49 -36.33 1.72
N LYS A 162 -3.80 -36.14 3.01
CA LYS A 162 -4.25 -37.24 3.87
C LYS A 162 -5.58 -37.84 3.42
N ILE A 163 -6.54 -37.03 2.98
CA ILE A 163 -7.82 -37.51 2.43
C ILE A 163 -7.60 -38.26 1.12
N VAL A 164 -6.78 -37.74 0.20
CA VAL A 164 -6.43 -38.41 -1.05
C VAL A 164 -5.70 -39.73 -0.79
N TYR A 165 -4.77 -39.76 0.16
CA TYR A 165 -4.12 -41.01 0.59
C TYR A 165 -5.11 -41.98 1.23
N LEU A 166 -6.02 -41.51 2.08
CA LEU A 166 -7.09 -42.35 2.64
C LEU A 166 -8.00 -42.89 1.52
N TRP A 167 -8.34 -42.08 0.53
CA TRP A 167 -9.19 -42.47 -0.60
C TRP A 167 -8.47 -43.44 -1.55
N MET A 168 -7.15 -43.31 -1.72
CA MET A 168 -6.31 -44.28 -2.43
C MET A 168 -6.17 -45.60 -1.66
N LEU A 169 -6.08 -45.55 -0.32
CA LEU A 169 -6.04 -46.73 0.55
C LEU A 169 -7.41 -47.40 0.72
N TRP A 170 -8.50 -46.71 0.35
CA TRP A 170 -9.88 -47.19 0.41
C TRP A 170 -10.53 -47.32 -0.98
N ARG A 171 -9.71 -47.45 -2.04
CA ARG A 171 -10.18 -48.12 -3.26
C ARG A 171 -9.96 -49.62 -3.07
N PRO A 172 -11.01 -50.42 -2.79
CA PRO A 172 -10.90 -51.86 -2.93
C PRO A 172 -10.50 -52.20 -4.38
N CYS A 173 -9.66 -53.22 -4.50
CA CYS A 173 -9.25 -53.81 -5.77
C CYS A 173 -10.46 -54.37 -6.53
N ASP A 174 -11.18 -53.52 -7.26
CA ASP A 174 -12.16 -53.97 -8.26
C ASP A 174 -11.65 -53.59 -9.65
N LEU A 175 -10.69 -54.39 -10.14
CA LEU A 175 -10.54 -54.69 -11.57
C LEU A 175 -9.62 -55.92 -11.71
N PHE A 176 -10.11 -57.05 -11.19
CA PHE A 176 -9.76 -58.37 -11.72
C PHE A 176 -10.98 -58.89 -12.47
N LEU A 177 -11.01 -58.65 -13.78
CA LEU A 177 -11.79 -59.44 -14.74
C LEU A 177 -11.17 -59.23 -16.11
N GLY A 178 -10.59 -60.30 -16.65
CA GLY A 178 -10.28 -60.42 -18.07
C GLY A 178 -8.92 -60.97 -18.44
N ILE A 179 -8.53 -62.15 -17.94
CA ILE A 179 -8.17 -63.37 -18.72
C ILE A 179 -8.52 -64.59 -17.86
#